data_AF-A0A6P1DUA3-F1
#
_entry.id   AF-A0A6P1DUA3-F1
#
_cell.length_a   1.000
_cell.length_b   1.000
_cell.length_c   1.000
_cell.angle_alpha   90.00
_cell.angle_beta   90.00
_cell.angle_gamma   90.00
#
_symmetry.space_group_name_H-M   'P 1'
#
loop_
_entity.id
_entity.type
_entity.pdbx_description
1 polymer ?
#
loop_
_entity_poly.entity_id
_entity_poly.type
_entity_poly.pdbx_seq_one_letter_code
_entity_poly.pdbx_strand_id
1 'polypeptide(L)' 'MQSPNDPRVEACVEILCSRGCRQVRLDIAALQAGKDLPETRELSAEQKARLLIELEQIMSVYGDSCRFD' A
#
# COMPACT_ATOMS: atom_id res chain seq x y z
N MET A 1 -9.49 -12.28 16.05
CA MET A 1 -8.25 -13.01 15.70
C MET A 1 -7.89 -12.58 14.28
N GLN A 2 -6.99 -11.61 14.13
CA GLN A 2 -6.52 -11.14 12.82
C GLN A 2 -5.43 -12.11 12.34
N SER A 3 -5.71 -12.83 11.25
CA SER A 3 -4.81 -13.80 10.60
C SER A 3 -3.74 -13.08 9.76
N PRO A 4 -2.62 -13.77 9.46
CA PRO A 4 -1.26 -13.29 9.67
C PRO A 4 -0.91 -12.06 8.83
N ASN A 5 -0.55 -10.95 9.47
CA ASN A 5 0.11 -9.86 8.76
C ASN A 5 1.48 -10.34 8.32
N ASP A 6 1.68 -10.37 7.00
CA ASP A 6 2.99 -10.60 6.44
C ASP A 6 3.85 -9.38 6.80
N PRO A 7 4.91 -9.54 7.61
CA PRO A 7 5.68 -8.40 8.13
C PRO A 7 6.29 -7.55 7.01
N ARG A 8 6.47 -8.12 5.81
CA ARG A 8 6.94 -7.39 4.63
C ARG A 8 5.87 -6.50 4.04
N VAL A 9 4.62 -6.97 4.00
CA VAL A 9 3.48 -6.18 3.56
C VAL A 9 3.28 -5.01 4.51
N GLU A 10 3.31 -5.27 5.82
CA GLU A 10 3.15 -4.24 6.86
C GLU A 10 4.26 -3.17 6.77
N ALA A 11 5.52 -3.59 6.67
CA ALA A 11 6.64 -2.67 6.48
C ALA A 11 6.53 -1.84 5.18
N CYS A 12 6.07 -2.46 4.08
CA CYS A 12 5.81 -1.73 2.84
C CYS A 12 4.70 -0.69 3.01
N VAL A 13 3.59 -1.04 3.69
CA VAL A 13 2.51 -0.09 3.99
C VAL A 13 3.07 1.09 4.77
N GLU A 14 3.85 0.86 5.83
CA GLU A 14 4.43 1.94 6.63
C GLU A 14 5.38 2.85 5.81
N ILE A 15 6.25 2.26 4.99
CA ILE A 15 7.17 3.01 4.11
C ILE A 15 6.38 3.86 3.12
N LEU A 16 5.40 3.27 2.44
CA LEU A 16 4.57 3.94 1.45
C LEU A 16 3.75 5.06 2.10
N CYS A 17 3.13 4.79 3.24
CA CYS A 17 2.34 5.77 3.98
C CYS A 17 3.21 6.94 4.48
N SER A 18 4.46 6.68 4.89
CA SER A 18 5.43 7.70 5.29
C SER A 18 5.90 8.59 4.14
N ARG A 19 5.83 8.13 2.88
CA ARG A 19 6.15 8.95 1.69
C ARG A 19 5.03 9.96 1.35
N GLY A 20 3.86 9.80 1.94
CA GLY A 20 2.72 10.69 1.78
C GLY A 20 1.64 10.16 0.83
N CYS A 21 0.40 10.54 1.11
CA CYS A 21 -0.81 10.04 0.45
C CYS A 21 -0.78 10.13 -1.09
N ARG A 22 -0.14 11.16 -1.64
CA ARG A 22 -0.04 11.34 -3.10
C ARG A 22 0.87 10.30 -3.74
N GLN A 23 1.97 9.95 -3.09
CA GLN A 23 2.92 8.94 -3.57
C GLN A 23 2.27 7.55 -3.49
N VAL A 24 1.60 7.23 -2.38
CA VAL A 24 0.83 6.00 -2.21
C VAL A 24 -0.17 5.77 -3.36
N ARG A 25 -0.92 6.79 -3.77
CA ARG A 25 -1.86 6.68 -4.90
C ARG A 25 -1.16 6.32 -6.21
N LEU A 26 0.01 6.91 -6.46
CA LEU A 26 0.81 6.61 -7.66
C LEU A 26 1.32 5.16 -7.60
N ASP A 27 1.73 4.70 -6.43
CA ASP A 27 2.21 3.35 -6.20
C ASP A 27 1.09 2.31 -6.39
N ILE A 28 -0.11 2.56 -5.85
CA ILE A 28 -1.32 1.74 -6.11
C ILE A 28 -1.62 1.70 -7.61
N ALA A 29 -1.64 2.85 -8.29
CA ALA A 29 -1.93 2.92 -9.72
C ALA A 29 -0.87 2.19 -10.57
N ALA A 30 0.41 2.26 -10.17
CA ALA A 30 1.49 1.53 -10.81
C ALA A 30 1.31 0.02 -10.63
N LEU A 31 1.02 -0.44 -9.41
CA LEU A 31 0.75 -1.85 -9.11
C LEU A 31 -0.48 -2.38 -9.87
N GLN A 32 -1.56 -1.60 -9.95
CA GLN A 32 -2.75 -1.94 -10.74
C GLN A 32 -2.45 -2.02 -12.25
N ALA A 33 -1.53 -1.19 -12.74
CA ALA A 33 -1.04 -1.24 -14.12
C ALA A 33 -0.08 -2.41 -14.38
N GLY A 34 0.20 -3.25 -13.38
CA GLY A 34 1.15 -4.36 -13.49
C GLY A 34 2.61 -3.92 -13.46
N LYS A 35 2.91 -2.71 -12.96
CA LYS A 35 4.28 -2.26 -12.71
C LYS A 35 4.76 -2.74 -11.35
N ASP A 36 5.98 -3.24 -11.31
CA ASP A 36 6.68 -3.56 -10.08
C ASP A 36 7.31 -2.31 -9.47
N LEU A 37 7.10 -2.11 -8.18
CA LEU A 37 7.77 -1.08 -7.39
C LEU A 37 9.01 -1.70 -6.73
N PRO A 38 10.06 -0.92 -6.47
CA PRO A 38 11.24 -1.42 -5.77
C PRO A 38 10.90 -1.98 -4.39
N GLU A 39 9.95 -1.37 -3.66
CA GLU A 39 9.50 -1.84 -2.35
C GLU A 39 8.69 -3.13 -2.42
N THR A 40 7.89 -3.32 -3.47
CA THR A 40 7.09 -4.53 -3.64
C THR A 40 7.84 -5.63 -4.38
N ARG A 41 9.07 -5.38 -4.83
CA ARG A 41 9.87 -6.33 -5.60
C ARG A 41 10.20 -7.60 -4.82
N GLU A 42 10.29 -7.47 -3.50
CA GLU A 42 10.51 -8.59 -2.57
C GLU A 42 9.21 -9.31 -2.16
N LEU A 43 8.06 -8.81 -2.63
CA LEU A 43 6.74 -9.37 -2.37
C LEU A 43 6.30 -10.32 -3.50
N SER A 44 5.70 -11.42 -3.10
CA SER A 44 5.02 -12.34 -4.02
C SER A 44 3.76 -11.71 -4.62
N ALA A 45 3.23 -12.26 -5.72
CA ALA A 45 2.02 -11.75 -6.36
C ALA A 45 0.81 -11.66 -5.40
N GLU A 46 0.64 -12.66 -4.53
CA GLU A 46 -0.40 -12.64 -3.49
C GLU A 46 -0.17 -11.53 -2.45
N GLN A 47 1.08 -11.31 -2.03
CA GLN A 47 1.43 -10.25 -1.09
C GLN A 47 1.24 -8.86 -1.71
N LYS A 48 1.55 -8.69 -3.00
CA LYS A 48 1.28 -7.45 -3.76
C LYS A 48 -0.21 -7.15 -3.85
N ALA A 49 -1.03 -8.17 -4.15
CA ALA A 49 -2.47 -8.02 -4.19
C ALA A 49 -3.02 -7.65 -2.80
N ARG A 50 -2.50 -8.27 -1.74
CA ARG A 50 -2.88 -7.95 -0.36
C ARG A 50 -2.49 -6.52 0.03
N LEU A 51 -1.26 -6.12 -0.26
CA LEU A 51 -0.75 -4.77 -0.05
C LEU A 51 -1.62 -3.73 -0.76
N LEU A 52 -2.00 -4.00 -2.01
CA LEU A 52 -2.85 -3.12 -2.79
C LEU A 52 -4.20 -2.89 -2.09
N ILE A 53 -4.84 -3.98 -1.65
CA ILE A 53 -6.13 -3.93 -0.95
C ILE A 53 -6.00 -3.15 0.37
N GLU A 54 -4.94 -3.41 1.15
CA GLU A 54 -4.68 -2.69 2.40
C GLU A 54 -4.49 -1.19 2.15
N LEU A 55 -3.66 -0.82 1.17
CA LEU A 55 -3.43 0.58 0.81
C LEU A 55 -4.71 1.25 0.30
N GLU A 56 -5.51 0.59 -0.54
CA GLU A 56 -6.80 1.12 -1.00
C GLU A 56 -7.80 1.27 0.17
N GLN A 57 -7.84 0.33 1.12
CA GLN A 57 -8.67 0.45 2.31
C GLN A 57 -8.21 1.58 3.23
N ILE A 58 -6.90 1.69 3.49
CA ILE A 58 -6.31 2.80 4.25
C ILE A 58 -6.65 4.11 3.55
N MET A 59 -6.48 4.22 2.23
CA MET A 59 -6.84 5.41 1.46
C MET A 59 -8.34 5.69 1.38
N SER A 60 -9.20 4.68 1.53
CA SER A 60 -10.65 4.86 1.61
C SER A 60 -11.05 5.43 2.98
N VAL A 61 -10.40 4.98 4.06
CA VAL A 61 -10.62 5.49 5.42
C VAL A 61 -9.95 6.86 5.63
N TYR A 62 -8.70 7.01 5.19
CA TYR A 62 -7.92 8.26 5.26
C TYR A 62 -8.24 9.24 4.14
N GLY A 63 -8.97 8.83 3.10
CA GLY A 63 -9.40 9.71 2.00
C GLY A 63 -10.29 10.86 2.48
N ASP A 64 -10.99 10.67 3.60
CA ASP A 64 -11.73 11.70 4.31
C ASP A 64 -10.83 12.59 5.19
N SER A 65 -9.73 12.03 5.70
CA SER A 65 -8.79 12.69 6.62
C SER A 65 -7.59 13.36 5.94
N CYS A 66 -7.41 13.22 4.63
CA CYS A 66 -6.39 13.96 3.87
C CYS A 66 -6.84 15.41 3.61
N ARG A 67 -7.37 16.06 4.65
CA ARG A 67 -7.57 17.50 4.79
C ARG A 67 -6.61 17.99 5.89
N PHE A 68 -5.32 17.73 5.71
CA PHE A 68 -4.27 18.42 6.44
C PHE A 68 -3.42 19.17 5.42
N ASP A 69 -4.04 20.20 4.84
CA ASP A 69 -3.57 21.59 4.86
C ASP A 69 -4.77 22.51 4.61
#